data_AF-A0A1B6LDV8-F1
#
_entry.id   AF-A0A1B6LDV8-F1
#
_cell.length_a   1.000
_cell.length_b   1.000
_cell.length_c   1.000
_cell.angle_alpha   90.00
_cell.angle_beta   90.00
_cell.angle_gamma   90.00
#
_symmetry.space_group_name_H-M   'P 1'
#
loop_
_entity.id
_entity.type
_entity.pdbx_description
1 polymer ?
#
loop_
_entity_poly.entity_id
_entity_poly.type
_entity_poly.pdbx_seq_one_letter_code
_entity_poly.pdbx_strand_id
1 'polypeptide(L)'
;MSGNVFTMENKQEIYSSWVQYTTKNEESHFRHFIKGFVAIWEAQLKLEWSDIKTLPDWNTVKDDFGPHLSRLPEELLPAIGKFIFIAKDNVDKGSLLGEGIAEVDLLIRCLTAISRNFDNIPLIASCDFVSQAVGI
;
A
#
# COMPACT_ATOMS: atom_id res chain seq x y z
N MET A 1 -13.85 -11.07 -18.01
CA MET A 1 -13.31 -10.42 -16.80
C MET A 1 -12.93 -11.53 -15.84
N SER A 2 -11.66 -11.95 -15.90
CA SER A 2 -11.14 -12.97 -14.99
C SER A 2 -10.85 -12.28 -13.67
N GLY A 3 -11.65 -12.56 -12.64
CA GLY A 3 -11.29 -12.18 -11.29
C GLY A 3 -9.94 -12.84 -10.96
N ASN A 4 -8.95 -12.05 -10.57
CA ASN A 4 -7.63 -12.57 -10.20
C ASN A 4 -7.80 -13.49 -9.00
N VAL A 5 -7.77 -14.80 -9.24
CA VAL A 5 -7.70 -15.81 -8.18
C VAL A 5 -6.27 -15.79 -7.66
N PHE A 6 -6.05 -15.16 -6.51
CA PHE A 6 -4.76 -15.19 -5.82
C PHE A 6 -4.54 -16.57 -5.19
N THR A 7 -3.57 -17.33 -5.71
CA THR A 7 -3.19 -18.63 -5.13
C THR A 7 -2.24 -18.45 -3.95
N MET A 8 -2.04 -19.51 -3.14
CA MET A 8 -1.02 -19.51 -2.07
C MET A 8 0.40 -19.32 -2.62
N GLU A 9 0.68 -19.84 -3.81
CA GLU A 9 1.97 -19.68 -4.50
C GLU A 9 2.21 -18.21 -4.84
N ASN A 10 1.18 -17.50 -5.30
CA ASN A 10 1.28 -16.05 -5.56
C ASN A 10 1.58 -15.26 -4.27
N LYS A 11 0.98 -15.65 -3.14
CA LYS A 11 1.26 -14.99 -1.85
C LYS A 11 2.71 -15.20 -1.42
N GLN A 12 3.22 -16.41 -1.53
CA GLN A 12 4.61 -16.73 -1.16
C GLN A 12 5.61 -15.96 -2.03
N GLU A 13 5.35 -15.84 -3.33
CA GLU A 13 6.16 -15.03 -4.26
C GLU A 13 6.19 -13.54 -3.86
N ILE A 14 5.03 -12.98 -3.49
CA ILE A 14 4.91 -11.59 -3.03
C ILE A 14 5.76 -11.38 -1.77
N TYR A 15 5.61 -12.21 -0.74
CA TYR A 15 6.43 -12.09 0.47
C TYR A 15 7.92 -12.36 0.21
N SER A 16 8.26 -13.23 -0.75
CA SER A 16 9.65 -13.44 -1.17
C SER A 16 10.24 -12.18 -1.79
N SER A 17 9.44 -11.36 -2.48
CA SER A 17 9.88 -10.07 -2.99
C SER A 17 10.24 -9.09 -1.88
N TRP A 18 9.51 -9.10 -0.76
CA TRP A 18 9.92 -8.32 0.41
C TRP A 18 11.30 -8.73 0.94
N VAL A 19 11.54 -10.04 1.09
CA VAL A 19 12.84 -10.57 1.52
C VAL A 19 13.95 -10.13 0.55
N GLN A 20 13.71 -10.22 -0.76
CA GLN A 20 14.67 -9.79 -1.77
C GLN A 20 14.91 -8.28 -1.73
N TYR A 21 13.89 -7.46 -1.49
CA TYR A 21 14.07 -6.02 -1.29
C TYR A 21 14.99 -5.74 -0.10
N THR A 22 14.74 -6.33 1.06
CA THR A 22 15.56 -6.09 2.26
C THR A 22 16.98 -6.63 2.16
N THR A 23 17.21 -7.66 1.34
CA THR A 23 18.54 -8.29 1.17
C THR A 23 19.36 -7.66 0.05
N LYS A 24 18.74 -7.34 -1.08
CA LYS A 24 19.41 -6.81 -2.28
C LYS A 24 19.33 -5.29 -2.39
N ASN A 25 18.44 -4.65 -1.64
CA ASN A 25 18.13 -3.22 -1.71
C ASN A 25 17.67 -2.77 -3.11
N GLU A 26 17.05 -3.66 -3.87
CA GLU A 26 16.51 -3.38 -5.20
C GLU A 26 15.04 -2.95 -5.09
N GLU A 27 14.76 -1.71 -5.46
CA GLU A 27 13.42 -1.12 -5.33
C GLU A 27 12.35 -1.80 -6.21
N SER A 28 12.77 -2.49 -7.29
CA SER A 28 11.87 -3.29 -8.13
C SER A 28 11.14 -4.37 -7.32
N HIS A 29 11.82 -4.99 -6.35
CA HIS A 29 11.24 -5.97 -5.45
C HIS A 29 10.28 -5.35 -4.45
N PHE A 30 10.55 -4.13 -3.97
CA PHE A 30 9.60 -3.37 -3.14
C PHE A 30 8.32 -3.06 -3.91
N ARG A 31 8.44 -2.54 -5.15
CA ARG A 31 7.29 -2.24 -6.01
C ARG A 31 6.46 -3.49 -6.31
N HIS A 32 7.11 -4.62 -6.58
CA HIS A 32 6.42 -5.90 -6.76
C HIS A 32 5.67 -6.33 -5.49
N PHE A 33 6.31 -6.23 -4.32
CA PHE A 33 5.66 -6.52 -3.05
C PHE A 33 4.43 -5.64 -2.81
N ILE A 34 4.54 -4.32 -2.96
CA ILE A 34 3.43 -3.38 -2.74
C ILE A 34 2.26 -3.69 -3.68
N LYS A 35 2.53 -3.88 -4.98
CA LYS A 35 1.50 -4.21 -5.97
C LYS A 35 0.76 -5.50 -5.61
N GLY A 36 1.50 -6.54 -5.22
CA GLY A 36 0.91 -7.82 -4.82
C GLY A 36 0.11 -7.72 -3.52
N PHE A 37 0.67 -7.04 -2.51
CA PHE A 37 0.02 -6.81 -1.23
C PHE A 37 -1.32 -6.07 -1.38
N VAL A 38 -1.30 -4.96 -2.11
CA VAL A 38 -2.49 -4.15 -2.39
C VAL A 38 -3.54 -5.00 -3.09
N ALA A 39 -3.18 -5.74 -4.14
CA ALA A 39 -4.14 -6.53 -4.89
C ALA A 39 -4.76 -7.68 -4.08
N ILE A 40 -4.01 -8.31 -3.16
CA ILE A 40 -4.56 -9.30 -2.22
C ILE A 40 -5.61 -8.65 -1.31
N TRP A 41 -5.26 -7.53 -0.71
CA TRP A 41 -6.12 -6.89 0.29
C TRP A 41 -7.32 -6.20 -0.35
N GLU A 42 -7.19 -5.57 -1.51
CA GLU A 42 -8.32 -5.03 -2.27
C GLU A 42 -9.35 -6.11 -2.58
N ALA A 43 -8.91 -7.30 -3.00
CA ALA A 43 -9.81 -8.42 -3.25
C ALA A 43 -10.50 -8.93 -1.96
N GLN A 44 -9.77 -8.99 -0.83
CA GLN A 44 -10.33 -9.42 0.46
C GLN A 44 -11.30 -8.40 1.06
N LEU A 45 -10.97 -7.12 0.94
CA LEU A 45 -11.73 -5.99 1.49
C LEU A 45 -12.83 -5.49 0.55
N LYS A 46 -12.86 -5.98 -0.70
CA LYS A 46 -13.75 -5.54 -1.78
C LYS A 46 -13.59 -4.04 -2.06
N LEU A 47 -12.34 -3.59 -2.20
CA LEU A 47 -12.02 -2.20 -2.52
C LEU A 47 -11.86 -2.06 -4.04
N GLU A 48 -12.90 -1.57 -4.70
CA GLU A 48 -12.93 -1.33 -6.14
C GLU A 48 -12.88 0.19 -6.41
N TRP A 49 -11.67 0.72 -6.55
CA TRP A 49 -11.43 2.17 -6.67
C TRP A 49 -11.99 2.81 -7.94
N SER A 50 -12.31 2.00 -8.95
CA SER A 50 -12.86 2.48 -10.22
C SER A 50 -14.37 2.78 -10.15
N ASP A 51 -15.08 2.22 -9.18
CA ASP A 51 -16.50 2.49 -8.94
C ASP A 51 -16.75 2.78 -7.46
N ILE A 52 -16.82 4.06 -7.11
CA ILE A 52 -17.01 4.52 -5.74
C ILE A 52 -18.29 3.96 -5.08
N LYS A 53 -19.29 3.54 -5.87
CA LYS A 53 -20.55 2.97 -5.35
C LYS A 53 -20.37 1.56 -4.81
N THR A 54 -19.28 0.89 -5.17
CA THR A 54 -18.95 -0.47 -4.72
C THR A 54 -18.11 -0.48 -3.46
N LEU A 55 -17.55 0.68 -3.07
CA LEU A 55 -16.84 0.82 -1.80
C LEU A 55 -17.83 0.68 -0.63
N PRO A 56 -17.42 0.03 0.47
CA PRO A 56 -18.28 -0.14 1.63
C PRO A 56 -18.60 1.21 2.29
N ASP A 57 -19.82 1.37 2.81
CA ASP A 57 -20.19 2.54 3.61
C ASP A 57 -19.32 2.58 4.87
N TRP A 58 -18.55 3.65 5.01
CA TRP A 58 -17.59 3.86 6.10
C TRP A 58 -18.22 3.82 7.49
N ASN A 59 -19.51 4.12 7.62
CA ASN A 59 -20.22 4.00 8.90
C ASN A 59 -20.55 2.56 9.30
N THR A 60 -20.38 1.61 8.37
CA THR A 60 -20.74 0.20 8.54
C THR A 60 -19.54 -0.75 8.48
N VAL A 61 -18.36 -0.22 8.16
CA VAL A 61 -17.11 -0.97 8.17
C VAL A 61 -16.76 -1.35 9.60
N LYS A 62 -16.53 -2.64 9.83
CA LYS A 62 -16.04 -3.14 11.12
C LYS A 62 -14.52 -2.96 11.22
N ASP A 63 -14.06 -2.93 12.46
CA ASP A 63 -12.71 -2.62 12.93
C ASP A 63 -11.65 -3.70 12.63
N ASP A 64 -12.05 -4.93 12.31
CA ASP A 64 -11.17 -6.11 12.22
C ASP A 64 -10.89 -6.62 10.80
N PHE A 65 -11.11 -5.80 9.77
CA PHE A 65 -11.08 -6.26 8.37
C PHE A 65 -9.70 -6.20 7.70
N GLY A 66 -8.73 -5.45 8.23
CA GLY A 66 -7.39 -5.29 7.65
C GLY A 66 -6.30 -6.17 8.27
N PRO A 67 -5.07 -6.13 7.72
CA PRO A 67 -3.92 -6.83 8.29
C PRO A 67 -3.54 -6.27 9.65
N HIS A 68 -3.27 -7.15 10.62
CA HIS A 68 -2.57 -6.72 11.83
C HIS A 68 -1.12 -6.36 11.51
N LEU A 69 -0.66 -5.20 11.96
CA LEU A 69 0.73 -4.75 11.79
C LEU A 69 1.76 -5.75 12.29
N SER A 70 1.45 -6.50 13.37
CA SER A 70 2.33 -7.55 13.91
C SER A 70 2.59 -8.71 12.96
N ARG A 71 1.83 -8.83 11.87
CA ARG A 71 2.02 -9.84 10.80
C ARG A 71 2.67 -9.25 9.55
N LEU A 72 2.95 -7.94 9.55
CA LEU A 72 3.62 -7.25 8.47
C LEU A 72 5.10 -7.07 8.80
N PRO A 73 5.96 -6.88 7.79
CA PRO A 73 7.32 -6.49 8.05
C PRO A 73 7.41 -5.17 8.82
N GLU A 74 8.25 -5.12 9.85
CA GLU A 74 8.45 -3.93 10.70
C GLU A 74 8.86 -2.70 9.88
N GLU A 75 9.74 -2.90 8.90
CA GLU A 75 10.26 -1.85 8.02
C GLU A 75 9.28 -1.43 6.89
N LEU A 76 8.07 -2.00 6.83
CA LEU A 76 7.11 -1.66 5.78
C LEU A 76 6.67 -0.21 5.83
N LEU A 77 6.25 0.28 7.00
CA LEU A 77 5.81 1.67 7.17
C LEU A 77 6.96 2.67 6.92
N PRO A 78 8.18 2.48 7.48
CA PRO A 78 9.35 3.28 7.11
C PRO A 78 9.65 3.29 5.61
N ALA A 79 9.60 2.13 4.94
CA ALA A 79 9.84 2.04 3.50
C ALA A 79 8.79 2.84 2.71
N ILE A 80 7.49 2.68 3.02
CA ILE A 80 6.42 3.46 2.40
C ILE A 80 6.69 4.97 2.58
N GLY A 81 7.03 5.41 3.78
CA GLY A 81 7.36 6.81 4.07
C GLY A 81 8.52 7.34 3.23
N LYS A 82 9.60 6.56 3.10
CA LYS A 82 10.74 6.89 2.24
C LYS A 82 10.30 7.12 0.78
N PHE A 83 9.50 6.23 0.21
CA PHE A 83 9.09 6.35 -1.19
C PHE A 83 8.10 7.49 -1.44
N ILE A 84 7.17 7.75 -0.50
CA ILE A 84 6.29 8.93 -0.57
C ILE A 84 7.13 10.22 -0.50
N PHE A 85 8.09 10.30 0.41
CA PHE A 85 8.99 11.44 0.54
C PHE A 85 9.81 11.69 -0.74
N ILE A 86 10.39 10.64 -1.33
CA ILE A 86 11.14 10.75 -2.60
C ILE A 86 10.23 11.27 -3.72
N ALA A 87 8.99 10.78 -3.79
CA ALA A 87 8.04 11.25 -4.80
C ALA A 87 7.71 12.74 -4.61
N LYS A 88 7.49 13.20 -3.36
CA LYS A 88 7.29 14.62 -3.06
C LYS A 88 8.50 15.47 -3.44
N ASP A 89 9.71 15.04 -3.06
CA ASP A 89 10.95 15.74 -3.40
C ASP A 89 11.13 15.86 -4.93
N ASN A 90 10.73 14.85 -5.69
CA ASN A 90 10.69 14.91 -7.15
C ASN A 90 9.64 15.89 -7.69
N VAL A 91 8.49 16.04 -7.03
CA VAL A 91 7.48 17.06 -7.37
C VAL A 91 8.04 18.45 -7.15
N ASP A 92 8.62 18.69 -5.98
CA ASP A 92 9.16 20.00 -5.60
C ASP A 92 10.31 20.42 -6.55
N LYS A 93 11.01 19.46 -7.14
CA LYS A 93 12.04 19.67 -8.18
C LYS A 93 11.50 19.78 -9.61
N GLY A 94 10.19 19.64 -9.81
CA GLY A 94 9.55 19.67 -11.12
C GLY A 94 9.87 18.46 -12.00
N SER A 95 10.28 17.34 -11.42
CA SER A 95 10.70 16.12 -12.10
C SER A 95 9.75 14.93 -11.91
N LEU A 96 8.54 15.13 -11.35
CA LEU A 96 7.61 14.03 -11.18
C LEU A 96 7.02 13.58 -12.52
N LEU A 97 7.29 12.31 -12.86
CA LEU A 97 6.70 11.63 -14.01
C LEU A 97 5.40 10.92 -13.61
N GLY A 98 4.54 10.61 -14.59
CA GLY A 98 3.27 9.90 -14.34
C GLY A 98 3.45 8.56 -13.62
N GLU A 99 4.58 7.87 -13.83
CA GLU A 99 4.94 6.65 -13.10
C GLU A 99 5.10 6.89 -11.59
N GLY A 100 5.66 8.04 -11.19
CA GLY A 100 5.80 8.42 -9.78
C GLY A 100 4.45 8.70 -9.11
N ILE A 101 3.49 9.29 -9.84
CA ILE A 101 2.11 9.46 -9.34
C ILE A 101 1.45 8.09 -9.11
N ALA A 102 1.58 7.18 -10.08
CA ALA A 102 1.03 5.83 -9.96
C ALA A 102 1.65 5.04 -8.80
N GLU A 103 2.94 5.24 -8.53
CA GLU A 103 3.61 4.64 -7.38
C GLU A 103 3.06 5.19 -6.06
N VAL A 104 2.90 6.51 -5.92
CA VAL A 104 2.28 7.11 -4.72
C VAL A 104 0.85 6.63 -4.52
N ASP A 105 0.04 6.55 -5.57
CA ASP A 105 -1.33 5.99 -5.51
C ASP A 105 -1.33 4.56 -4.92
N LEU A 106 -0.44 3.68 -5.38
CA LEU A 106 -0.30 2.33 -4.83
C LEU A 106 0.12 2.32 -3.35
N LEU A 107 1.01 3.23 -2.94
CA LEU A 107 1.44 3.35 -1.55
C LEU A 107 0.29 3.82 -0.64
N ILE A 108 -0.53 4.78 -1.10
CA ILE A 108 -1.71 5.25 -0.36
C ILE A 108 -2.77 4.14 -0.27
N ARG A 109 -2.97 3.36 -1.33
CA ARG A 109 -3.87 2.18 -1.28
C ARG A 109 -3.38 1.12 -0.31
N CYS A 110 -2.06 0.90 -0.25
CA CYS A 110 -1.44 0.02 0.74
C CYS A 110 -1.74 0.49 2.17
N LEU A 111 -1.50 1.77 2.46
CA LEU A 111 -1.83 2.37 3.77
C LEU A 111 -3.31 2.29 4.08
N THR A 112 -4.18 2.46 3.09
CA THR A 112 -5.63 2.33 3.26
C THR A 112 -6.02 0.90 3.63
N ALA A 113 -5.46 -0.11 2.94
CA ALA A 113 -5.66 -1.51 3.28
C ALA A 113 -5.19 -1.84 4.70
N ILE A 114 -4.03 -1.33 5.13
CA ILE A 114 -3.53 -1.53 6.50
C ILE A 114 -4.46 -0.83 7.51
N SER A 115 -4.96 0.36 7.19
CA SER A 115 -5.90 1.12 8.04
C SER A 115 -7.29 0.48 8.15
N ARG A 116 -7.60 -0.55 7.35
CA ARG A 116 -8.84 -1.34 7.52
C ARG A 116 -8.86 -2.19 8.78
N ASN A 117 -7.73 -2.30 9.47
CA ASN A 117 -7.70 -2.65 10.87
C ASN A 117 -7.57 -1.35 11.67
N PHE A 118 -8.59 -1.02 12.46
CA PHE A 118 -8.69 0.30 13.10
C PHE A 118 -7.63 0.52 14.19
N ASP A 119 -7.10 -0.55 14.79
CA ASP A 119 -6.00 -0.46 15.76
C ASP A 119 -4.72 0.10 15.13
N ASN A 120 -4.58 -0.01 13.80
CA ASN A 120 -3.42 0.53 13.09
C ASN A 120 -3.53 2.04 12.86
N ILE A 121 -4.74 2.61 12.89
CA ILE A 121 -4.99 4.02 12.52
C ILE A 121 -4.17 4.99 13.35
N PRO A 122 -4.10 4.89 14.70
CA PRO A 122 -3.31 5.83 15.49
C PRO A 122 -1.83 5.87 15.09
N LEU A 123 -1.23 4.71 14.80
CA LEU A 123 0.16 4.65 14.35
C LEU A 123 0.31 5.25 12.96
N ILE A 124 -0.52 4.85 12.00
CA ILE A 124 -0.45 5.35 10.62
C ILE A 124 -0.68 6.87 10.58
N ALA A 125 -1.62 7.39 11.37
CA ALA A 125 -1.90 8.82 11.46
C ALA A 125 -0.77 9.61 12.15
N SER A 126 0.02 8.95 13.02
CA SER A 126 1.23 9.55 13.61
C SER A 126 2.40 9.59 12.65
N CYS A 127 2.36 8.81 11.57
CA CYS A 127 3.35 8.89 10.51
C CYS A 127 3.05 10.09 9.61
N ASP A 128 4.08 10.84 9.25
CA ASP A 128 3.97 12.04 8.39
C ASP A 128 3.54 11.76 6.94
N PHE A 129 2.89 10.63 6.64
CA PHE A 129 2.51 10.25 5.27
C PHE A 129 1.59 11.27 4.60
N VAL A 130 0.67 11.87 5.35
CA VAL A 130 -0.29 12.86 4.79
C VAL A 130 0.42 14.17 4.43
N SER A 131 1.34 14.65 5.27
CA SER A 131 2.11 15.87 4.98
C SER A 131 3.09 15.65 3.81
N GLN A 132 3.52 14.41 3.62
CA GLN A 132 4.38 13.99 2.51
C GLN A 132 3.60 13.59 1.25
N ALA A 133 2.27 13.48 1.30
CA ALA A 133 1.48 13.09 0.15
C ALA A 133 1.58 14.14 -0.97
N VAL A 134 1.58 13.65 -2.21
CA VAL A 134 1.60 14.49 -3.41
C VAL A 134 0.18 14.94 -3.72
N GLY A 135 -0.08 16.24 -3.55
CA GLY A 135 -1.28 16.89 -4.08
C GLY A 135 -1.05 17.30 -5.53
N ILE A 136 -2.02 17.05 -6.40
CA ILE A 136 -2.04 17.48 -7.81
C ILE A 136 -3.01 18.65 -7.95
#